data_AF-A0A0V0GKH5-F1
#
_entry.id   AF-A0A0V0GKH5-F1
#
_cell.length_a   1.000
_cell.length_b   1.000
_cell.length_c   1.000
_cell.angle_alpha   90.00
_cell.angle_beta   90.00
_cell.angle_gamma   90.00
#
_symmetry.space_group_name_H-M   'P 1'
#
loop_
_entity.id
_entity.type
_entity.pdbx_description
1 polymer ?
#
loop_
_entity_poly.entity_id
_entity_poly.type
_entity_poly.pdbx_seq_one_letter_code
_entity_poly.pdbx_strand_id
1 'polypeptide(L)'
;MEIHEGLNGPLFKISSTDGQSCSGQTPDIAWESFQKKGCQIKLLHGKRHSSKIDGVEFFGFKNTFVQRFLRELVANTSGTPEQNFLSSISLRNETSEAVNQTEHTVSETDPNLLT
;
A
#
# COMPACT_ATOMS: atom_id res chain seq x y z
N MET A 1 -1.16 12.96 6.46
CA MET A 1 -0.40 13.64 5.39
C MET A 1 -1.40 14.23 4.43
N GLU A 2 -1.17 15.45 3.97
CA GLU A 2 -2.12 16.18 3.15
C GLU A 2 -1.38 16.99 2.08
N ILE A 3 -2.06 17.26 0.96
CA ILE A 3 -1.58 18.11 -0.12
C ILE A 3 -2.61 19.20 -0.31
N HIS A 4 -2.21 20.44 -0.11
CA HIS A 4 -3.08 21.61 -0.26
C HIS A 4 -2.63 22.40 -1.48
N GLU A 5 -3.52 23.23 -2.04
CA GLU A 5 -3.11 24.24 -3.01
C GLU A 5 -2.26 25.32 -2.30
N GLY A 6 -1.19 25.77 -2.96
CA GLY A 6 -0.29 26.79 -2.45
C GLY A 6 0.03 27.83 -3.51
N LEU A 7 0.58 28.98 -3.07
CA LEU A 7 0.81 30.16 -3.92
C LEU A 7 1.74 29.88 -5.12
N ASN A 8 2.64 28.90 -5.00
CA ASN A 8 3.61 28.53 -6.03
C ASN A 8 3.47 27.06 -6.47
N GLY A 9 2.25 26.51 -6.37
CA GLY A 9 1.98 25.09 -6.59
C GLY A 9 1.63 24.35 -5.28
N PRO A 10 1.64 23.01 -5.28
CA PRO A 10 1.17 22.22 -4.15
C PRO A 10 1.99 22.46 -2.88
N LEU A 11 1.29 22.49 -1.74
CA LEU A 11 1.88 22.53 -0.41
C LEU A 11 1.68 21.18 0.27
N PHE A 12 2.78 20.50 0.55
CA PHE A 12 2.80 19.21 1.23
C PHE A 12 2.84 19.44 2.73
N LYS A 13 1.92 18.82 3.49
CA LYS A 13 1.81 18.97 4.95
C LYS A 13 1.88 17.62 5.65
N ILE A 14 2.70 17.56 6.69
CA ILE A 14 2.79 16.42 7.60
C ILE A 14 2.34 16.90 8.97
N SER A 15 1.38 16.20 9.55
CA SER A 15 0.88 16.40 10.91
C SER A 15 1.03 15.10 11.68
N SER A 16 1.52 15.20 12.91
CA SER A 16 1.62 14.11 13.86
C SER A 16 0.57 14.29 14.95
N THR A 17 0.18 13.19 15.59
CA THR A 17 -0.83 13.17 16.67
C THR A 17 -0.35 13.89 17.93
N ASP A 18 0.95 14.16 18.04
CA ASP A 18 1.58 14.97 19.10
C ASP A 18 1.42 16.49 18.88
N GLY A 19 0.70 16.91 17.83
CA GLY A 19 0.49 18.31 17.48
C GLY A 19 1.64 18.94 16.67
N GLN A 20 2.72 18.22 16.40
CA GLN A 20 3.76 18.70 15.50
C GLN A 20 3.26 18.71 14.06
N SER A 21 3.55 19.79 13.35
CA SER A 21 3.33 19.86 11.92
C SER A 21 4.48 20.56 11.20
N CYS A 22 4.69 20.16 9.96
CA CYS A 22 5.61 20.80 9.04
C CYS A 22 5.02 20.79 7.63
N SER A 23 5.57 21.64 6.79
CA SER A 23 5.17 21.73 5.39
C SER A 23 6.38 21.98 4.49
N GLY A 24 6.17 21.76 3.19
CA GLY A 24 7.16 21.98 2.16
C GLY A 24 6.52 22.07 0.78
N GLN A 25 7.23 22.68 -0.17
CA GLN A 25 6.78 22.79 -1.57
C GLN A 25 6.98 21.48 -2.34
N THR A 26 7.78 20.55 -1.80
CA THR A 26 7.94 19.20 -2.33
C THR A 26 7.76 18.18 -1.20
N PRO A 27 7.43 16.91 -1.54
CA PRO A 27 7.34 15.84 -0.55
C PRO A 27 8.62 15.70 0.28
N ASP A 28 9.80 15.79 -0.37
CA ASP A 28 11.09 15.65 0.29
C ASP A 28 11.37 16.79 1.27
N ILE A 29 11.07 18.05 0.92
CA ILE A 29 11.26 19.18 1.82
C ILE A 29 10.36 19.04 3.07
N ALA A 30 9.10 18.63 2.88
CA ALA A 30 8.18 18.41 3.98
C ALA A 30 8.69 17.28 4.90
N TRP A 31 9.16 16.18 4.30
CA TRP A 31 9.72 15.02 5.01
C TRP A 31 10.99 15.35 5.78
N GLU A 32 11.95 16.03 5.15
CA GLU A 32 13.18 16.46 5.81
C GLU A 32 12.90 17.39 6.99
N SER A 33 11.94 18.32 6.82
CA SER A 33 11.53 19.24 7.88
C SER A 33 10.90 18.49 9.06
N PHE A 34 10.15 17.41 8.78
CA PHE A 34 9.58 16.55 9.82
C PHE A 34 10.67 15.80 10.59
N GLN A 35 11.64 15.21 9.87
CA GLN A 35 12.75 14.47 10.46
C GLN A 35 13.63 15.35 11.35
N LYS A 36 13.89 16.60 10.93
CA LYS A 36 14.66 17.59 11.69
C LYS A 36 14.00 17.99 13.01
N LYS A 37 12.66 17.98 13.08
CA LYS A 37 11.90 18.32 14.29
C LYS A 37 11.93 17.24 15.38
N GLY A 38 12.74 16.18 15.22
CA GLY A 38 12.89 15.15 16.24
C GLY A 38 11.78 14.10 16.22
N CYS A 39 10.82 14.21 15.30
CA CYS A 39 9.95 13.12 14.87
C CYS A 39 10.78 12.14 14.03
N GLN A 40 11.85 11.60 14.61
CA GLN A 40 12.33 10.31 14.19
C GLN A 40 11.15 9.39 14.43
N ILE A 41 10.38 9.11 13.36
CA ILE A 41 9.52 7.94 13.33
C ILE A 41 10.46 6.81 13.69
N LYS A 42 10.49 6.46 14.98
CA LYS A 42 11.08 5.24 15.46
C LYS A 42 10.28 4.22 14.71
N LEU A 43 10.85 3.76 13.59
CA LEU A 43 10.31 2.72 12.76
C LEU A 43 10.02 1.59 13.74
N LEU A 44 8.76 1.52 14.15
CA LEU A 44 8.32 0.63 15.20
C LEU A 44 8.62 -0.75 14.62
N HIS A 45 9.43 -1.53 15.35
CA HIS A 45 9.87 -2.90 15.05
C HIS A 45 11.21 -3.04 14.27
N GLY A 46 12.32 -3.00 15.00
CA GLY A 46 13.08 -4.24 15.29
C GLY A 46 13.69 -5.06 14.15
N LYS A 47 13.74 -4.59 12.90
CA LYS A 47 14.49 -5.25 11.83
C LYS A 47 15.29 -4.25 11.02
N ARG A 48 16.55 -4.62 10.76
CA ARG A 48 17.52 -3.87 9.95
C ARG A 48 16.97 -3.75 8.52
N HIS A 49 16.19 -2.72 8.23
CA HIS A 49 15.82 -2.38 6.86
C HIS A 49 16.62 -1.13 6.46
N SER A 50 17.63 -1.34 5.62
CA SER A 50 18.62 -0.35 5.18
C SER A 50 18.07 0.69 4.17
N SER A 51 16.76 0.72 3.91
CA SER A 51 16.17 1.65 2.96
C SER A 51 15.62 2.87 3.69
N LYS A 52 16.38 3.98 3.62
CA LYS A 52 15.90 5.31 4.02
C LYS A 52 14.70 5.66 3.14
N ILE A 53 13.49 5.73 3.72
CA ILE A 53 12.30 6.22 3.01
C ILE A 53 12.51 7.69 2.62
N ASP A 54 12.27 8.03 1.36
CA ASP A 54 12.26 9.41 0.87
C ASP A 54 10.86 10.05 0.98
N GLY A 55 10.76 11.35 0.75
CA GLY A 55 9.49 12.05 0.88
C GLY A 55 8.45 11.57 -0.13
N VAL A 56 8.88 11.22 -1.34
CA VAL A 56 7.99 10.70 -2.40
C VAL A 56 7.33 9.38 -1.98
N GLU A 57 8.10 8.48 -1.40
CA GLU A 57 7.62 7.21 -0.86
C GLU A 57 6.77 7.40 0.39
N PHE A 58 7.16 8.32 1.27
CA PHE A 58 6.41 8.67 2.48
C PHE A 58 4.99 9.15 2.15
N PHE A 59 4.85 10.03 1.15
CA PHE A 59 3.55 10.48 0.65
C PHE A 59 2.78 9.43 -0.19
N GLY A 60 3.36 8.24 -0.40
CA GLY A 60 2.70 7.13 -1.08
C GLY A 60 2.77 7.19 -2.61
N PHE A 61 3.51 8.13 -3.20
CA PHE A 61 3.56 8.28 -4.67
C PHE A 61 4.34 7.18 -5.39
N LYS A 62 5.15 6.39 -4.67
CA LYS A 62 5.75 5.17 -5.22
C LYS A 62 4.80 3.97 -5.19
N ASN A 63 3.64 4.08 -4.55
CA ASN A 63 2.65 3.01 -4.51
C ASN A 63 1.95 2.89 -5.88
N THR A 64 2.00 1.72 -6.48
CA THR A 64 1.42 1.44 -7.82
C THR A 64 -0.09 1.70 -7.87
N PHE A 65 -0.83 1.43 -6.80
CA PHE A 65 -2.26 1.71 -6.73
C PHE A 65 -2.54 3.21 -6.70
N VAL A 66 -1.75 3.97 -5.94
CA VAL A 66 -1.86 5.45 -5.91
C VAL A 66 -1.53 6.03 -7.28
N GLN A 67 -0.45 5.59 -7.92
CA GLN A 67 -0.08 6.04 -9.27
C GLN A 67 -1.16 5.70 -10.30
N ARG A 68 -1.71 4.48 -10.26
CA ARG A 68 -2.81 4.05 -11.13
C ARG A 68 -4.03 4.94 -10.92
N PHE A 69 -4.45 5.13 -9.68
CA PHE A 69 -5.61 5.95 -9.33
C PHE A 69 -5.46 7.39 -9.81
N LEU A 70 -4.32 8.04 -9.54
CA LEU A 70 -4.06 9.40 -10.00
C LEU A 70 -4.09 9.53 -11.53
N ARG A 71 -3.55 8.53 -12.25
CA ARG A 71 -3.60 8.49 -13.72
C ARG A 71 -5.02 8.35 -14.24
N GLU A 72 -5.82 7.47 -13.62
CA GLU A 72 -7.23 7.26 -13.98
C GLU A 72 -8.05 8.54 -13.76
N LEU A 73 -7.83 9.26 -12.65
CA LEU A 73 -8.49 10.54 -12.40
C LEU A 73 -8.17 11.57 -13.51
N VAL A 74 -6.91 11.69 -13.90
CA VAL A 74 -6.50 12.62 -14.98
C VAL A 74 -7.16 12.23 -16.31
N ALA A 75 -7.14 10.94 -16.67
CA ALA A 75 -7.76 10.45 -17.90
C ALA A 75 -9.25 10.79 -17.97
N ASN A 76 -9.98 10.61 -16.86
CA ASN A 76 -11.42 10.90 -16.78
C ASN A 76 -11.75 12.39 -16.94
N THR A 77 -10.86 13.30 -16.51
CA THR A 77 -11.08 14.75 -16.70
C THR A 77 -10.85 15.22 -18.13
N SER A 78 -10.14 14.44 -18.95
CA SER A 78 -9.71 14.82 -20.30
C SER A 78 -10.71 14.52 -21.43
N GLY A 79 -11.96 14.19 -21.11
CA GLY A 79 -13.06 14.18 -22.08
C GLY A 79 -13.05 12.98 -23.05
N THR A 80 -12.83 11.77 -22.57
CA THR A 80 -13.18 10.54 -23.31
C THR A 80 -14.35 9.84 -22.60
N PRO A 81 -15.50 9.65 -23.27
CA PRO A 81 -16.65 9.02 -22.65
C PRO A 81 -16.48 7.50 -22.60
N GLU A 82 -16.59 6.98 -21.39
CA GLU A 82 -17.11 5.66 -21.04
C GLU A 82 -16.35 4.40 -21.52
N GLN A 83 -15.57 3.80 -20.61
CA GLN A 83 -15.55 2.34 -20.50
C GLN A 83 -15.29 1.90 -19.06
N ASN A 84 -16.38 1.76 -18.28
CA ASN A 84 -16.52 0.91 -17.09
C ASN A 84 -15.29 0.69 -16.19
N PHE A 85 -15.03 1.63 -15.27
CA PHE A 85 -13.92 1.54 -14.31
C PHE A 85 -14.18 0.66 -13.06
N LEU A 86 -15.28 -0.10 -13.00
CA LEU A 86 -15.66 -0.84 -11.79
C LEU A 86 -15.30 -2.34 -11.78
N SER A 87 -14.28 -2.79 -12.52
CA SER A 87 -13.93 -4.23 -12.55
C SER A 87 -12.57 -4.62 -11.97
N SER A 88 -11.80 -3.72 -11.35
CA SER A 88 -10.43 -4.07 -10.91
C SER A 88 -10.09 -3.89 -9.43
N ILE A 89 -11.00 -3.41 -8.59
CA ILE A 89 -10.78 -3.45 -7.12
C ILE A 89 -11.34 -4.77 -6.56
N SER A 90 -10.95 -5.90 -7.16
CA SER A 90 -11.09 -7.18 -6.47
C SER A 90 -9.95 -7.27 -5.47
N LEU A 91 -10.21 -6.91 -4.21
CA LEU A 91 -9.39 -7.38 -3.10
C LEU A 91 -9.46 -8.91 -3.12
N ARG A 92 -8.46 -9.56 -3.72
CA ARG A 92 -8.19 -10.97 -3.42
C ARG A 92 -7.65 -11.03 -2.00
N ASN A 93 -8.56 -11.16 -1.03
CA ASN A 93 -8.27 -11.93 0.16
C ASN A 93 -8.26 -13.40 -0.28
N GLU A 94 -7.13 -13.87 -0.82
CA GLU A 94 -6.89 -15.30 -0.92
C GLU A 94 -6.53 -15.80 0.48
N THR A 95 -7.56 -16.26 1.18
CA THR A 95 -7.45 -17.21 2.28
C THR A 95 -6.65 -18.39 1.76
N SER A 96 -5.38 -18.49 2.14
CA SER A 96 -4.58 -19.67 1.89
C SER A 96 -5.13 -20.82 2.74
N GLU A 97 -6.05 -21.60 2.17
CA GLU A 97 -6.36 -22.93 2.67
C GLU A 97 -5.11 -23.79 2.49
N ALA A 98 -4.48 -24.15 3.61
CA ALA A 98 -3.40 -25.11 3.63
C ALA A 98 -3.98 -26.50 3.31
N VAL A 99 -3.87 -26.91 2.04
CA VAL A 99 -4.02 -28.30 1.62
C VAL A 99 -2.85 -29.10 2.18
N ASN A 100 -3.07 -29.77 3.30
CA ASN A 100 -2.20 -30.86 3.75
C ASN A 100 -2.73 -32.16 3.14
N GLN A 101 -2.14 -32.57 2.03
CA GLN A 101 -2.10 -33.97 1.66
C GLN A 101 -1.02 -34.63 2.54
N THR A 102 -1.41 -35.62 3.33
CA THR A 102 -0.44 -36.57 3.87
C THR A 102 -1.05 -37.96 3.78
N GLU A 103 -0.26 -38.80 3.16
CA GLU A 103 -0.57 -40.12 2.65
C GLU A 103 -0.74 -41.15 3.77
N HIS A 104 -1.18 -42.34 3.34
CA HIS A 104 -1.13 -43.63 4.04
C HIS A 104 -2.07 -43.83 5.23
N THR A 105 -3.03 -44.76 5.08
CA THR A 105 -2.86 -46.11 5.66
C THR A 105 -3.73 -47.11 4.89
N VAL A 106 -3.09 -48.20 4.46
CA VAL A 106 -3.66 -49.40 3.85
C VAL A 106 -4.57 -50.11 4.84
N SER A 107 -5.73 -50.59 4.39
CA SER A 107 -6.49 -51.64 5.06
C SER A 107 -7.18 -52.49 3.99
N GLU A 108 -6.44 -53.50 3.50
CA GLU A 108 -7.02 -54.71 2.90
C GLU A 108 -8.01 -55.35 3.88
N THR A 109 -9.14 -55.85 3.38
CA THR A 109 -9.48 -57.29 3.38
C THR A 109 -10.93 -57.43 2.95
N ASP A 110 -11.16 -57.88 1.71
CA ASP A 110 -12.42 -58.52 1.31
C ASP A 110 -12.09 -59.71 0.38
N PRO A 111 -12.21 -60.96 0.85
CA PRO A 111 -12.12 -62.13 0.00
C PRO A 111 -13.54 -62.64 -0.32
N ASN A 112 -13.92 -62.49 -1.60
CA ASN A 112 -15.02 -63.19 -2.26
C ASN A 112 -15.04 -64.71 -1.95
N LEU A 113 -16.22 -65.30 -1.66
CA LEU A 113 -16.58 -66.66 -2.13
C LEU A 113 -18.04 -67.08 -1.85
N LEU A 114 -18.50 -68.01 -2.70
CA LEU A 114 -19.77 -68.77 -2.81
C LEU A 114 -20.90 -68.06 -3.57
N THR A 115 -21.25 -68.45 -4.81
CA THR A 115 -21.77 -69.77 -5.29
C THR A 115 -23.01 -70.24 -4.53
#